data_AF-A0A1Z4KTI1-F1
#
_entry.id   AF-A0A1Z4KTI1-F1
#
_cell.length_a   1.000
_cell.length_b   1.000
_cell.length_c   1.000
_cell.angle_alpha   90.00
_cell.angle_beta   90.00
_cell.angle_gamma   90.00
#
_symmetry.space_group_name_H-M   'P 1'
#
loop_
_entity.id
_entity.type
_entity.pdbx_description
1 polymer ?
#
loop_
_entity_poly.entity_id
_entity_poly.type
_entity_poly.pdbx_seq_one_letter_code
_entity_poly.pdbx_strand_id
1 'polypeptide(L)'
;MTKNWSNGGIVTHTGVMTDRVLILGGRGRIGSSVAQDIATHTQAQITITGRSPASEKDITLPSGGRMQFLVLDLAEVDKLREAIAQSDLVIHCAGPFHYRDANVLKICIEQRVNYLDISDHRSFTSKALKYHEEAVAAGVTAIVNTGIFPGISNSMVRHDVEQFDDPEKIHLSYLVSGSGGAGITVMRTTFLGLQYPFEAWLEGKWQIVQPYSEREVVKFPPPYNNSGVYWFDMPETFTLPEAFPSVKTVITKFGSVPDFYNHLTWIAAHIFPKWLMQRRSMIEFLSHVSHFMTDVTNNFSGIGVSVRSEVTGIKNGKQAVYCSTLVHENTAVASGCGTGSMAQFLLAGKLEKPGVWPVEEALSTDLFLEAMANRGMNLNHNWL
;
A
#
# COMPACT_ATOMS: atom_id res chain seq x y z
N MET A 1 -25.47 64.72 -25.57
CA MET A 1 -25.75 63.68 -24.54
C MET A 1 -24.83 62.50 -24.79
N THR A 2 -23.64 62.55 -24.20
CA THR A 2 -22.62 61.50 -24.21
C THR A 2 -22.98 60.44 -23.17
N LYS A 3 -23.14 59.17 -23.58
CA LYS A 3 -23.37 58.05 -22.66
C LYS A 3 -22.03 57.33 -22.42
N ASN A 4 -21.57 57.42 -21.18
CA ASN A 4 -20.40 56.73 -20.64
C ASN A 4 -20.59 55.20 -20.71
N TRP A 5 -19.56 54.52 -21.19
CA TRP A 5 -19.36 53.09 -20.98
C TRP A 5 -18.68 52.89 -19.64
N SER A 6 -19.38 52.26 -18.69
CA SER A 6 -18.81 51.82 -17.42
C SER A 6 -18.26 50.40 -17.57
N ASN A 7 -16.97 50.26 -17.26
CA ASN A 7 -16.21 49.02 -17.22
C ASN A 7 -16.92 47.90 -16.44
N GLY A 8 -17.19 46.79 -17.11
CA GLY A 8 -17.50 45.52 -16.45
C GLY A 8 -16.23 44.96 -15.82
N GLY A 9 -16.14 45.03 -14.50
CA GLY A 9 -15.04 44.44 -13.74
C GLY A 9 -15.00 42.93 -13.94
N ILE A 10 -13.83 42.42 -14.30
CA ILE A 10 -13.50 41.01 -14.24
C ILE A 10 -13.52 40.63 -12.75
N VAL A 11 -14.54 39.86 -12.34
CA VAL A 11 -14.54 39.19 -11.04
C VAL A 11 -13.58 38.03 -11.16
N THR A 12 -12.32 38.23 -10.75
CA THR A 12 -11.40 37.13 -10.51
C THR A 12 -11.89 36.37 -9.29
N HIS A 13 -12.51 35.21 -9.50
CA HIS A 13 -12.77 34.23 -8.45
C HIS A 13 -11.42 33.65 -7.97
N THR A 14 -10.73 34.35 -7.09
CA THR A 14 -9.61 33.80 -6.32
C THR A 14 -10.18 33.10 -5.08
N GLY A 15 -10.96 32.05 -5.30
CA GLY A 15 -11.26 31.07 -4.26
C GLY A 15 -10.26 29.94 -4.42
N VAL A 16 -9.37 29.74 -3.46
CA VAL A 16 -8.58 28.49 -3.40
C VAL A 16 -9.61 27.38 -3.19
N MET A 17 -9.96 26.66 -4.26
CA MET A 17 -10.83 25.50 -4.16
C MET A 17 -10.12 24.49 -3.24
N THR A 18 -10.78 24.11 -2.16
CA THR A 18 -10.22 23.11 -1.23
C THR A 18 -10.36 21.74 -1.86
N ASP A 19 -9.24 21.01 -1.97
CA ASP A 19 -9.24 19.64 -2.51
C ASP A 19 -10.18 18.72 -1.74
N ARG A 20 -10.81 17.78 -2.45
CA ARG A 20 -11.75 16.80 -1.91
C ARG A 20 -11.21 15.39 -2.11
N VAL A 21 -11.00 14.68 -1.01
CA VAL A 21 -10.49 13.31 -0.99
C VAL A 21 -11.59 12.35 -0.55
N LEU A 22 -11.88 11.35 -1.37
CA LEU A 22 -12.80 10.26 -1.04
C LEU A 22 -12.01 9.00 -0.67
N ILE A 23 -12.16 8.53 0.56
CA ILE A 23 -11.49 7.33 1.07
C ILE A 23 -12.49 6.20 1.20
N LEU A 24 -12.39 5.22 0.30
CA LEU A 24 -13.24 4.03 0.30
C LEU A 24 -12.76 3.04 1.37
N GLY A 25 -13.61 2.71 2.35
CA GLY A 25 -13.19 1.87 3.48
C GLY A 25 -12.42 2.61 4.57
N GLY A 26 -12.67 3.91 4.73
CA GLY A 26 -12.01 4.78 5.72
C GLY A 26 -12.26 4.42 7.19
N ARG A 27 -13.23 3.54 7.49
CA ARG A 27 -13.45 3.01 8.85
C ARG A 27 -12.55 1.82 9.22
N GLY A 28 -11.85 1.24 8.25
CA GLY A 28 -10.86 0.20 8.53
C GLY A 28 -9.59 0.80 9.15
N ARG A 29 -8.82 0.02 9.92
CA ARG A 29 -7.63 0.52 10.64
C ARG A 29 -6.63 1.26 9.73
N ILE A 30 -6.34 0.72 8.53
CA ILE A 30 -5.48 1.40 7.55
C ILE A 30 -6.17 2.63 6.95
N GLY A 31 -7.44 2.50 6.53
CA GLY A 31 -8.20 3.62 5.96
C GLY A 31 -8.32 4.83 6.90
N SER A 32 -8.49 4.58 8.20
CA SER A 32 -8.51 5.64 9.22
C SER A 32 -7.13 6.27 9.42
N SER A 33 -6.05 5.47 9.36
CA SER A 33 -4.68 6.00 9.41
C SER A 33 -4.35 6.86 8.19
N VAL A 34 -4.80 6.47 6.99
CA VAL A 34 -4.70 7.30 5.78
C VAL A 34 -5.45 8.62 5.96
N ALA A 35 -6.70 8.57 6.43
CA ALA A 35 -7.51 9.76 6.66
C ALA A 35 -6.85 10.71 7.67
N GLN A 36 -6.27 10.17 8.74
CA GLN A 36 -5.56 10.95 9.75
C GLN A 36 -4.27 11.57 9.20
N ASP A 37 -3.49 10.84 8.41
CA ASP A 37 -2.26 11.37 7.79
C ASP A 37 -2.58 12.54 6.85
N ILE A 38 -3.58 12.37 5.97
CA ILE A 38 -4.01 13.42 5.04
C ILE A 38 -4.54 14.64 5.80
N ALA A 39 -5.31 14.44 6.88
CA ALA A 39 -5.79 15.53 7.72
C ALA A 39 -4.63 16.31 8.36
N THR A 40 -3.55 15.64 8.76
CA THR A 40 -2.38 16.28 9.38
C THR A 40 -1.55 17.06 8.35
N HIS A 41 -1.36 16.51 7.14
CA HIS A 41 -0.39 17.03 6.18
C HIS A 41 -0.99 17.84 5.02
N THR A 42 -2.31 17.97 4.94
CA THR A 42 -3.01 18.72 3.89
C THR A 42 -4.19 19.53 4.42
N GLN A 43 -4.71 20.44 3.60
CA GLN A 43 -5.95 21.19 3.89
C GLN A 43 -7.20 20.56 3.27
N ALA A 44 -7.10 19.35 2.70
CA ALA A 44 -8.20 18.71 1.99
C ALA A 44 -9.43 18.47 2.89
N GLN A 45 -10.61 18.49 2.25
CA GLN A 45 -11.85 17.95 2.78
C GLN A 45 -11.88 16.45 2.53
N ILE A 46 -12.13 15.66 3.57
CA ILE A 46 -12.01 14.20 3.53
C ILE A 46 -13.39 13.59 3.73
N THR A 47 -13.83 12.77 2.77
CA THR A 47 -15.01 11.92 2.91
C THR A 47 -14.55 10.48 3.11
N ILE A 48 -14.77 9.92 4.29
CA ILE A 48 -14.53 8.49 4.56
C ILE A 48 -15.81 7.69 4.33
N THR A 49 -15.70 6.49 3.77
CA THR A 49 -16.85 5.63 3.51
C THR A 49 -16.84 4.30 4.27
N GLY A 50 -18.03 3.74 4.47
CA GLY A 50 -18.26 2.40 5.00
C GLY A 50 -19.68 1.91 4.74
N ARG A 51 -19.89 0.59 4.86
CA ARG A 51 -21.18 -0.05 4.55
C ARG A 51 -22.28 0.19 5.58
N SER A 52 -21.90 0.44 6.83
CA SER A 52 -22.84 0.65 7.94
C SER A 52 -22.80 2.10 8.39
N PRO A 53 -23.91 2.64 8.91
CA PRO A 53 -23.93 3.96 9.54
C PRO A 53 -22.77 4.15 10.53
N ALA A 54 -22.25 5.36 10.59
CA ALA A 54 -21.22 5.75 11.53
C ALA A 54 -21.80 5.90 12.93
N SER A 55 -21.01 5.53 13.94
CA SER A 55 -21.17 6.04 15.30
C SER A 55 -20.54 7.44 15.41
N GLU A 56 -20.94 8.25 16.40
CA GLU A 56 -20.34 9.57 16.62
C GLU A 56 -18.80 9.51 16.73
N LYS A 57 -18.25 8.42 17.28
CA LYS A 57 -16.80 8.19 17.41
C LYS A 57 -16.07 7.99 16.07
N ASP A 58 -16.78 7.55 15.03
CA ASP A 58 -16.20 7.36 13.69
C ASP A 58 -15.99 8.71 12.97
N ILE A 59 -16.67 9.78 13.40
CA ILE A 59 -16.66 11.11 12.76
C ILE A 59 -15.77 12.09 13.54
N THR A 60 -15.54 11.85 14.84
CA THR A 60 -14.73 12.70 15.73
C THR A 60 -13.22 12.45 15.67
N LEU A 61 -12.66 12.10 14.50
CA LEU A 61 -11.21 12.16 14.34
C LEU A 61 -10.78 13.64 14.44
N PRO A 62 -9.70 13.97 15.18
CA PRO A 62 -9.24 15.34 15.37
C PRO A 62 -8.75 15.92 14.04
N SER A 63 -9.70 16.42 13.25
CA SER A 63 -9.53 16.88 11.87
C SER A 63 -10.05 18.31 11.68
N GLY A 64 -10.46 18.98 12.76
CA GLY A 64 -10.98 20.35 12.72
C GLY A 64 -12.26 20.50 11.91
N GLY A 65 -13.08 19.44 11.80
CA GLY A 65 -14.34 19.46 11.05
C GLY A 65 -14.21 19.22 9.54
N ARG A 66 -13.01 18.89 9.04
CA ARG A 66 -12.76 18.60 7.62
C ARG A 66 -13.05 17.14 7.20
N MET A 67 -13.59 16.33 8.12
CA MET A 67 -13.89 14.94 7.85
C MET A 67 -15.39 14.69 7.90
N GLN A 68 -15.90 14.03 6.86
CA GLN A 68 -17.29 13.65 6.71
C GLN A 68 -17.39 12.14 6.49
N PHE A 69 -18.52 11.57 6.86
CA PHE A 69 -18.81 10.15 6.66
C PHE A 69 -19.94 9.95 5.66
N LEU A 70 -19.72 9.05 4.71
CA LEU A 70 -20.71 8.63 3.73
C LEU A 70 -20.95 7.12 3.82
N VAL A 71 -22.20 6.72 4.03
CA VAL A 71 -22.60 5.31 3.91
C VAL A 71 -22.59 4.94 2.42
N LEU A 72 -21.72 4.01 2.05
CA LEU A 72 -21.55 3.57 0.67
C LEU A 72 -21.10 2.11 0.64
N ASP A 73 -21.89 1.26 -0.02
CA ASP A 73 -21.40 -0.04 -0.49
C ASP A 73 -20.84 0.12 -1.92
N LEU A 74 -19.71 -0.52 -2.22
CA LEU A 74 -19.12 -0.50 -3.55
C LEU A 74 -20.00 -1.20 -4.60
N ALA A 75 -20.97 -2.01 -4.17
CA ALA A 75 -21.99 -2.58 -5.03
C ALA A 75 -23.05 -1.56 -5.49
N GLU A 76 -23.20 -0.43 -4.79
CA GLU A 76 -24.11 0.66 -5.18
C GLU A 76 -23.44 1.56 -6.24
N VAL A 77 -23.31 1.03 -7.45
CA VAL A 77 -22.51 1.65 -8.54
C VAL A 77 -22.89 3.11 -8.80
N ASP A 78 -24.18 3.45 -8.83
CA ASP A 78 -24.61 4.83 -9.10
C ASP A 78 -24.17 5.81 -8.01
N LYS A 79 -24.34 5.44 -6.73
CA LYS A 79 -23.83 6.25 -5.61
C LYS A 79 -22.31 6.35 -5.61
N LEU A 80 -21.62 5.27 -5.96
CA LEU A 80 -20.17 5.26 -6.07
C LEU A 80 -19.71 6.24 -7.16
N ARG A 81 -20.36 6.23 -8.33
CA ARG A 81 -20.09 7.19 -9.41
C ARG A 81 -20.36 8.63 -8.98
N GLU A 82 -21.45 8.88 -8.27
CA GLU A 82 -21.77 10.22 -7.77
C GLU A 82 -20.70 10.73 -6.79
N ALA A 83 -20.29 9.89 -5.85
CA ALA A 83 -19.26 10.23 -4.87
C ALA A 83 -17.89 10.50 -5.52
N ILE A 84 -17.49 9.67 -6.50
CA ILE A 84 -16.24 9.86 -7.24
C ILE A 84 -16.27 11.19 -8.02
N ALA A 85 -17.39 11.53 -8.67
CA ALA A 85 -17.50 12.74 -9.50
C ALA A 85 -17.36 14.04 -8.68
N GLN A 86 -17.61 13.95 -7.38
CA GLN A 86 -17.50 15.06 -6.43
C GLN A 86 -16.15 15.08 -5.70
N SER A 87 -15.15 14.35 -6.19
CA SER A 87 -13.84 14.23 -5.58
C SER A 87 -12.75 14.61 -6.55
N ASP A 88 -11.61 15.07 -6.03
CA ASP A 88 -10.42 15.39 -6.81
C ASP A 88 -9.40 14.22 -6.72
N LEU A 89 -9.50 13.42 -5.66
CA LEU A 89 -8.71 12.21 -5.43
C LEU A 89 -9.56 11.11 -4.77
N VAL A 90 -9.46 9.88 -5.26
CA VAL A 90 -10.04 8.68 -4.65
C VAL A 90 -8.92 7.80 -4.08
N ILE A 91 -9.11 7.33 -2.85
CA ILE A 91 -8.20 6.40 -2.19
C ILE A 91 -8.96 5.13 -1.81
N HIS A 92 -8.61 4.02 -2.45
CA HIS A 92 -9.26 2.74 -2.22
C HIS A 92 -8.57 1.97 -1.10
N CYS A 93 -9.21 1.91 0.07
CA CYS A 93 -8.79 1.12 1.23
C CYS A 93 -9.73 -0.08 1.54
N ALA A 94 -10.76 -0.28 0.72
CA ALA A 94 -11.83 -1.26 0.97
C ALA A 94 -11.47 -2.71 0.54
N GLY A 95 -10.56 -3.34 1.28
CA GLY A 95 -10.19 -4.74 1.08
C GLY A 95 -11.27 -5.78 1.48
N PRO A 96 -10.98 -7.09 1.35
CA PRO A 96 -9.76 -7.66 0.77
C PRO A 96 -9.74 -7.52 -0.76
N PHE A 97 -8.57 -7.20 -1.34
CA PHE A 97 -8.42 -6.95 -2.78
C PHE A 97 -8.52 -8.20 -3.66
N HIS A 98 -8.47 -9.39 -3.05
CA HIS A 98 -8.68 -10.67 -3.71
C HIS A 98 -10.01 -10.74 -4.49
N TYR A 99 -11.04 -10.06 -4.00
CA TYR A 99 -12.39 -10.06 -4.60
C TYR A 99 -12.70 -8.79 -5.39
N ARG A 100 -11.71 -7.93 -5.63
CA ARG A 100 -11.89 -6.66 -6.35
C ARG A 100 -11.49 -6.80 -7.81
N ASP A 101 -12.12 -6.01 -8.66
CA ASP A 101 -12.09 -6.10 -10.13
C ASP A 101 -11.59 -4.82 -10.81
N ALA A 102 -11.03 -3.89 -10.04
CA ALA A 102 -10.61 -2.55 -10.47
C ALA A 102 -11.74 -1.65 -11.01
N ASN A 103 -13.01 -1.96 -10.75
CA ASN A 103 -14.14 -1.13 -11.19
C ASN A 103 -14.09 0.31 -10.62
N VAL A 104 -13.59 0.49 -9.38
CA VAL A 104 -13.39 1.83 -8.81
C VAL A 104 -12.40 2.64 -9.65
N LEU A 105 -11.24 2.08 -10.00
CA LEU A 105 -10.25 2.72 -10.86
C LEU A 105 -10.85 3.09 -12.21
N LYS A 106 -11.61 2.18 -12.82
CA LYS A 106 -12.31 2.44 -14.09
C LYS A 106 -13.24 3.65 -13.99
N ILE A 107 -14.05 3.75 -12.92
CA ILE A 107 -14.93 4.90 -12.70
C ILE A 107 -14.11 6.20 -12.52
N CYS A 108 -12.99 6.14 -11.79
CA CYS A 108 -12.10 7.29 -11.62
C CYS A 108 -11.56 7.78 -12.98
N ILE A 109 -11.12 6.86 -13.85
CA ILE A 109 -10.66 7.17 -15.21
C ILE A 109 -11.78 7.84 -16.02
N GLU A 110 -12.98 7.25 -16.03
CA GLU A 110 -14.14 7.80 -16.76
C GLU A 110 -14.54 9.20 -16.27
N GLN A 111 -14.30 9.50 -15.00
CA GLN A 111 -14.63 10.80 -14.39
C GLN A 111 -13.44 11.75 -14.29
N ARG A 112 -12.26 11.34 -14.79
CA ARG A 112 -11.00 12.11 -14.74
C ARG A 112 -10.57 12.48 -13.31
N VAL A 113 -10.69 11.54 -12.39
CA VAL A 113 -10.31 11.69 -10.99
C VAL A 113 -9.07 10.86 -10.70
N ASN A 114 -8.09 11.44 -10.00
CA ASN A 114 -6.86 10.74 -9.61
C ASN A 114 -7.17 9.61 -8.62
N TYR A 115 -6.33 8.57 -8.61
CA TYR A 115 -6.61 7.35 -7.87
C TYR A 115 -5.38 6.83 -7.12
N LEU A 116 -5.59 6.38 -5.88
CA LEU A 116 -4.63 5.62 -5.08
C LEU A 116 -5.28 4.35 -4.54
N ASP A 117 -4.49 3.31 -4.29
CA ASP A 117 -4.92 2.18 -3.46
C ASP A 117 -3.83 1.57 -2.62
N ILE A 118 -4.25 0.80 -1.63
CA ILE A 118 -3.38 0.04 -0.73
C ILE A 118 -3.40 -1.47 -1.04
N SER A 119 -3.66 -1.85 -2.29
CA SER A 119 -3.75 -3.28 -2.63
C SER A 119 -2.45 -4.00 -2.29
N ASP A 120 -2.57 -5.21 -1.78
CA ASP A 120 -1.47 -6.13 -1.46
C ASP A 120 -1.54 -7.39 -2.34
N HIS A 121 -2.40 -7.42 -3.36
CA HIS A 121 -2.72 -8.65 -4.08
C HIS A 121 -2.39 -8.58 -5.57
N ARG A 122 -1.54 -9.53 -6.02
CA ARG A 122 -1.09 -9.68 -7.41
C ARG A 122 -2.23 -9.58 -8.42
N SER A 123 -3.27 -10.41 -8.30
CA SER A 123 -4.36 -10.44 -9.30
C SER A 123 -5.08 -9.10 -9.44
N PHE A 124 -5.19 -8.33 -8.37
CA PHE A 124 -5.80 -7.01 -8.45
C PHE A 124 -4.84 -6.03 -9.13
N THR A 125 -3.57 -5.97 -8.69
CA THR A 125 -2.56 -5.09 -9.29
C THR A 125 -2.42 -5.36 -10.79
N SER A 126 -2.33 -6.62 -11.21
CA SER A 126 -2.26 -6.98 -12.65
C SER A 126 -3.50 -6.58 -13.45
N LYS A 127 -4.68 -6.46 -12.84
CA LYS A 127 -5.89 -5.94 -13.51
C LYS A 127 -5.84 -4.41 -13.58
N ALA A 128 -5.42 -3.76 -12.50
CA ALA A 128 -5.34 -2.30 -12.44
C ALA A 128 -4.34 -1.75 -13.46
N LEU A 129 -3.13 -2.34 -13.56
CA LEU A 129 -2.09 -1.92 -14.49
C LEU A 129 -2.52 -2.00 -15.97
N LYS A 130 -3.50 -2.85 -16.32
CA LYS A 130 -4.02 -2.93 -17.70
C LYS A 130 -4.77 -1.67 -18.15
N TYR A 131 -5.21 -0.82 -17.22
CA TYR A 131 -5.89 0.44 -17.53
C TYR A 131 -4.91 1.61 -17.78
N HIS A 132 -3.63 1.31 -17.97
CA HIS A 132 -2.59 2.32 -18.15
C HIS A 132 -2.92 3.30 -19.29
N GLU A 133 -3.20 2.79 -20.49
CA GLU A 133 -3.47 3.60 -21.68
C GLU A 133 -4.75 4.43 -21.54
N GLU A 134 -5.79 3.86 -20.95
CA GLU A 134 -7.05 4.58 -20.68
C GLU A 134 -6.84 5.72 -19.66
N ALA A 135 -6.02 5.50 -18.63
CA ALA A 135 -5.67 6.53 -17.66
C ALA A 135 -4.81 7.63 -18.30
N VAL A 136 -3.85 7.29 -19.17
CA VAL A 136 -3.08 8.26 -19.96
C VAL A 136 -4.01 9.11 -20.82
N ALA A 137 -4.92 8.48 -21.57
CA ALA A 137 -5.87 9.18 -22.44
C ALA A 137 -6.84 10.09 -21.66
N ALA A 138 -7.19 9.73 -20.43
CA ALA A 138 -8.04 10.53 -19.56
C ALA A 138 -7.29 11.64 -18.81
N GLY A 139 -5.95 11.65 -18.83
CA GLY A 139 -5.13 12.56 -18.04
C GLY A 139 -5.11 12.23 -16.54
N VAL A 140 -5.44 10.99 -16.17
CA VAL A 140 -5.55 10.53 -14.77
C VAL A 140 -4.24 9.93 -14.31
N THR A 141 -3.75 10.39 -13.16
CA THR A 141 -2.65 9.73 -12.44
C THR A 141 -3.24 8.74 -11.45
N ALA A 142 -2.94 7.46 -11.65
CA ALA A 142 -3.32 6.37 -10.76
C ALA A 142 -2.08 5.66 -10.24
N ILE A 143 -1.95 5.56 -8.91
CA ILE A 143 -0.81 4.87 -8.28
C ILE A 143 -1.35 3.73 -7.42
N VAL A 144 -0.90 2.52 -7.72
CA VAL A 144 -1.34 1.30 -7.03
C VAL A 144 -0.35 0.92 -5.94
N ASN A 145 -0.84 0.22 -4.93
CA ASN A 145 -0.02 -0.36 -3.86
C ASN A 145 0.75 0.67 -3.00
N THR A 146 0.11 1.75 -2.57
CA THR A 146 0.73 2.88 -1.86
C THR A 146 0.83 2.70 -0.34
N GLY A 147 0.81 1.47 0.16
CA GLY A 147 0.88 1.17 1.59
C GLY A 147 2.31 1.20 2.12
N ILE A 148 2.60 0.30 3.07
CA ILE A 148 3.98 0.08 3.55
C ILE A 148 4.70 -1.03 2.80
N PHE A 149 4.05 -2.19 2.65
CA PHE A 149 4.48 -3.26 1.78
C PHE A 149 3.24 -3.90 1.14
N PRO A 150 2.99 -3.66 -0.15
CA PRO A 150 3.79 -2.82 -1.05
C PRO A 150 3.61 -1.31 -0.75
N GLY A 151 4.54 -0.49 -1.22
CA GLY A 151 4.49 0.98 -1.23
C GLY A 151 5.81 1.61 -0.79
N ILE A 152 5.98 1.82 0.51
CA ILE A 152 7.26 2.24 1.08
C ILE A 152 8.38 1.25 0.71
N SER A 153 8.11 -0.05 0.76
CA SER A 153 9.06 -1.10 0.32
C SER A 153 9.53 -0.91 -1.12
N ASN A 154 8.61 -0.60 -2.04
CA ASN A 154 8.94 -0.34 -3.45
C ASN A 154 9.87 0.88 -3.59
N SER A 155 9.60 1.94 -2.84
CA SER A 155 10.45 3.15 -2.86
C SER A 155 11.83 2.90 -2.24
N MET A 156 11.91 2.07 -1.19
CA MET A 156 13.19 1.63 -0.62
C MET A 156 14.02 0.86 -1.65
N VAL A 157 13.38 -0.04 -2.42
CA VAL A 157 14.06 -0.78 -3.48
C VAL A 157 14.58 0.17 -4.56
N ARG A 158 13.75 1.13 -5.02
CA ARG A 158 14.20 2.14 -5.98
C ARG A 158 15.44 2.88 -5.47
N HIS A 159 15.39 3.37 -4.23
CA HIS A 159 16.52 4.04 -3.58
C HIS A 159 17.79 3.19 -3.57
N ASP A 160 17.67 1.89 -3.26
CA ASP A 160 18.79 0.95 -3.19
C ASP A 160 19.34 0.60 -4.58
N VAL A 161 18.46 0.37 -5.56
CA VAL A 161 18.80 0.05 -6.95
C VAL A 161 19.59 1.19 -7.59
N GLU A 162 19.20 2.45 -7.34
CA GLU A 162 19.88 3.65 -7.86
C GLU A 162 21.31 3.82 -7.31
N GLN A 163 21.73 3.02 -6.32
CA GLN A 163 23.11 3.03 -5.83
C GLN A 163 24.07 2.23 -6.72
N PHE A 164 23.56 1.34 -7.58
CA PHE A 164 24.36 0.41 -8.39
C PHE A 164 24.55 0.88 -9.83
N ASP A 165 25.63 0.41 -10.45
CA ASP A 165 25.83 0.60 -11.89
C ASP A 165 25.13 -0.52 -12.67
N ASP A 166 25.09 -1.74 -12.11
CA ASP A 166 24.33 -2.90 -12.62
C ASP A 166 23.69 -3.67 -11.44
N PRO A 167 22.44 -3.37 -11.07
CA PRO A 167 21.71 -4.08 -10.02
C PRO A 167 21.19 -5.43 -10.53
N GLU A 168 21.47 -6.51 -9.79
CA GLU A 168 21.25 -7.89 -10.25
C GLU A 168 20.18 -8.64 -9.45
N LYS A 169 20.09 -8.37 -8.14
CA LYS A 169 19.19 -9.10 -7.23
C LYS A 169 18.56 -8.16 -6.21
N ILE A 170 17.26 -8.32 -6.01
CA ILE A 170 16.49 -7.66 -4.95
C ILE A 170 15.99 -8.73 -3.98
N HIS A 171 16.18 -8.48 -2.68
CA HIS A 171 15.67 -9.32 -1.60
C HIS A 171 14.91 -8.47 -0.58
N LEU A 172 13.58 -8.55 -0.62
CA LEU A 172 12.68 -7.89 0.31
C LEU A 172 12.30 -8.84 1.44
N SER A 173 12.39 -8.35 2.66
CA SER A 173 11.94 -9.06 3.86
C SER A 173 11.04 -8.16 4.69
N TYR A 174 9.85 -8.66 5.01
CA TYR A 174 8.84 -7.98 5.81
C TYR A 174 8.63 -8.72 7.12
N LEU A 175 8.50 -7.97 8.19
CA LEU A 175 8.22 -8.51 9.51
C LEU A 175 7.11 -7.71 10.17
N VAL A 176 6.06 -8.39 10.63
CA VAL A 176 4.94 -7.78 11.35
C VAL A 176 4.87 -8.31 12.77
N SER A 177 4.72 -7.42 13.75
CA SER A 177 4.53 -7.80 15.15
C SER A 177 3.06 -7.87 15.51
N GLY A 178 2.66 -8.93 16.21
CA GLY A 178 1.28 -9.18 16.62
C GLY A 178 0.33 -9.11 15.43
N SER A 179 -0.71 -8.29 15.55
CA SER A 179 -1.65 -8.03 14.46
C SER A 179 -1.14 -7.02 13.41
N GLY A 180 0.01 -6.39 13.65
CA GLY A 180 0.43 -5.17 12.94
C GLY A 180 -0.46 -3.96 13.22
N GLY A 181 -1.45 -4.07 14.11
CA GLY A 181 -2.49 -3.06 14.24
C GLY A 181 -3.40 -3.06 13.02
N ALA A 182 -3.32 -4.08 12.17
CA ALA A 182 -4.18 -4.27 11.03
C ALA A 182 -5.45 -5.02 11.44
N GLY A 183 -6.55 -4.77 10.75
CA GLY A 183 -7.82 -5.43 11.06
C GLY A 183 -7.86 -6.88 10.57
N ILE A 184 -8.94 -7.59 10.92
CA ILE A 184 -9.26 -8.96 10.49
C ILE A 184 -9.08 -9.22 8.97
N THR A 185 -9.20 -8.19 8.14
CA THR A 185 -8.98 -8.30 6.68
C THR A 185 -7.55 -8.71 6.33
N VAL A 186 -6.52 -8.22 7.04
CA VAL A 186 -5.13 -8.62 6.77
C VAL A 186 -4.90 -10.08 7.13
N MET A 187 -5.49 -10.56 8.23
CA MET A 187 -5.45 -11.99 8.59
C MET A 187 -6.09 -12.86 7.49
N ARG A 188 -7.21 -12.42 6.91
CA ARG A 188 -7.83 -13.10 5.76
C ARG A 188 -6.89 -13.15 4.56
N THR A 189 -6.27 -12.03 4.20
CA THR A 189 -5.28 -11.95 3.11
C THR A 189 -4.15 -12.96 3.32
N THR A 190 -3.60 -13.06 4.53
CA THR A 190 -2.54 -14.04 4.85
C THR A 190 -2.98 -15.45 4.48
N PHE A 191 -4.12 -15.93 5.00
CA PHE A 191 -4.58 -17.31 4.73
C PHE A 191 -5.01 -17.53 3.27
N LEU A 192 -5.49 -16.50 2.57
CA LEU A 192 -5.79 -16.58 1.14
C LEU A 192 -4.50 -16.75 0.32
N GLY A 193 -3.44 -16.02 0.66
CA GLY A 193 -2.13 -16.08 0.00
C GLY A 193 -1.39 -17.42 0.16
N LEU A 194 -1.76 -18.24 1.14
CA LEU A 194 -1.15 -19.56 1.38
C LEU A 194 -1.70 -20.67 0.47
N GLN A 195 -2.77 -20.42 -0.28
CA GLN A 195 -3.51 -21.49 -0.96
C GLN A 195 -2.86 -21.97 -2.25
N TYR A 196 -2.11 -21.10 -2.93
CA TYR A 196 -1.64 -21.34 -4.28
C TYR A 196 -0.15 -21.02 -4.41
N PRO A 197 0.61 -21.84 -5.16
CA PRO A 197 1.93 -21.43 -5.64
C PRO A 197 1.84 -20.15 -6.46
N PHE A 198 2.93 -19.39 -6.49
CA PHE A 198 3.03 -18.15 -7.25
C PHE A 198 4.34 -18.11 -8.05
N GLU A 199 4.42 -17.23 -9.04
CA GLU A 199 5.61 -17.08 -9.88
C GLU A 199 6.54 -16.01 -9.31
N ALA A 200 7.79 -16.37 -9.02
CA ALA A 200 8.85 -15.43 -8.66
C ALA A 200 9.82 -15.26 -9.84
N TRP A 201 10.40 -14.07 -9.97
CA TRP A 201 11.45 -13.79 -10.94
C TRP A 201 12.80 -14.23 -10.38
N LEU A 202 13.34 -15.34 -10.87
CA LEU A 202 14.57 -15.96 -10.37
C LEU A 202 15.49 -16.28 -11.54
N GLU A 203 16.72 -15.77 -11.50
CA GLU A 203 17.76 -15.99 -12.52
C GLU A 203 17.30 -15.63 -13.94
N GLY A 204 16.53 -14.55 -14.07
CA GLY A 204 16.00 -14.05 -15.34
C GLY A 204 14.84 -14.87 -15.91
N LYS A 205 14.18 -15.69 -15.07
CA LYS A 205 13.06 -16.55 -15.47
C LYS A 205 11.96 -16.57 -14.42
N TRP A 206 10.72 -16.71 -14.87
CA TRP A 206 9.59 -16.99 -13.98
C TRP A 206 9.66 -18.44 -13.48
N GLN A 207 9.68 -18.61 -12.16
CA GLN A 207 9.74 -19.91 -11.50
C GLN A 207 8.63 -20.03 -10.44
N ILE A 208 8.03 -21.21 -10.34
CA ILE A 208 6.95 -21.47 -9.39
C ILE A 208 7.54 -21.71 -8.00
N VAL A 209 7.07 -20.93 -7.02
CA VAL A 209 7.48 -21.00 -5.61
C VAL A 209 6.27 -21.35 -4.74
N GLN A 210 6.51 -22.11 -3.67
CA GLN A 210 5.47 -22.43 -2.68
C GLN A 210 5.39 -21.33 -1.61
N PRO A 211 4.18 -20.85 -1.26
CA PRO A 211 4.03 -19.90 -0.17
C PRO A 211 4.44 -20.54 1.16
N TYR A 212 4.99 -19.71 2.04
CA TYR A 212 5.42 -20.09 3.37
C TYR A 212 6.45 -21.23 3.42
N SER A 213 7.31 -21.29 2.40
CA SER A 213 8.41 -22.25 2.26
C SER A 213 9.78 -21.60 2.45
N GLU A 214 10.84 -22.41 2.49
CA GLU A 214 12.26 -21.99 2.55
C GLU A 214 12.55 -20.92 3.62
N ARG A 215 12.27 -21.29 4.88
CA ARG A 215 12.52 -20.44 6.05
C ARG A 215 13.95 -19.92 6.04
N GLU A 216 14.08 -18.61 6.20
CA GLU A 216 15.35 -17.91 6.33
C GLU A 216 15.34 -17.08 7.62
N VAL A 217 16.49 -16.92 8.26
CA VAL A 217 16.64 -16.04 9.42
C VAL A 217 17.31 -14.76 8.96
N VAL A 218 16.57 -13.66 9.04
CA VAL A 218 17.03 -12.32 8.65
C VAL A 218 17.21 -11.46 9.91
N LYS A 219 18.27 -10.65 9.91
CA LYS A 219 18.54 -9.69 10.98
C LYS A 219 17.82 -8.37 10.69
N PHE A 220 16.74 -8.11 11.42
CA PHE A 220 16.05 -6.81 11.42
C PHE A 220 16.63 -5.89 12.51
N PRO A 221 16.45 -4.55 12.40
CA PRO A 221 16.79 -3.64 13.49
C PRO A 221 16.01 -3.96 14.78
N PRO A 222 16.48 -3.47 15.95
CA PRO A 222 15.72 -3.54 17.18
C PRO A 222 14.30 -2.95 17.02
N PRO A 223 13.28 -3.50 17.69
CA PRO A 223 13.35 -4.57 18.69
C PRO A 223 13.35 -6.01 18.11
N TYR A 224 13.30 -6.17 16.80
CA TYR A 224 12.96 -7.45 16.16
C TYR A 224 14.13 -8.42 15.99
N ASN A 225 15.34 -7.90 15.76
CA ASN A 225 16.56 -8.71 15.67
C ASN A 225 16.41 -9.88 14.67
N ASN A 226 17.00 -11.04 14.98
CA ASN A 226 16.94 -12.23 14.13
C ASN A 226 15.52 -12.83 14.13
N SER A 227 14.86 -12.81 12.99
CA SER A 227 13.50 -13.31 12.83
C SER A 227 13.36 -14.21 11.60
N GLY A 228 12.50 -15.22 11.70
CA GLY A 228 12.21 -16.14 10.61
C GLY A 228 11.29 -15.53 9.56
N VAL A 229 11.66 -15.63 8.29
CA VAL A 229 10.86 -15.19 7.13
C VAL A 229 10.76 -16.30 6.09
N TYR A 230 9.69 -16.29 5.30
CA TYR A 230 9.33 -17.33 4.35
C TYR A 230 8.84 -16.71 3.05
N TRP A 231 8.94 -17.43 1.94
CA TRP A 231 8.37 -16.98 0.66
C TRP A 231 6.91 -16.56 0.78
N PHE A 232 6.55 -15.41 0.22
CA PHE A 232 5.18 -14.92 0.23
C PHE A 232 4.90 -14.09 -1.03
N ASP A 233 3.77 -14.33 -1.69
CA ASP A 233 3.41 -13.59 -2.91
C ASP A 233 3.03 -12.15 -2.56
N MET A 234 3.69 -11.22 -3.22
CA MET A 234 3.48 -9.78 -3.08
C MET A 234 3.56 -9.14 -4.46
N PRO A 235 2.80 -8.06 -4.75
CA PRO A 235 2.89 -7.35 -6.02
C PRO A 235 4.32 -7.01 -6.46
N GLU A 236 5.22 -6.67 -5.52
CA GLU A 236 6.63 -6.39 -5.81
C GLU A 236 7.35 -7.51 -6.59
N THR A 237 6.92 -8.77 -6.45
CA THR A 237 7.52 -9.90 -7.17
C THR A 237 7.43 -9.77 -8.68
N PHE A 238 6.45 -9.02 -9.20
CA PHE A 238 6.27 -8.84 -10.63
C PHE A 238 6.38 -7.40 -11.10
N THR A 239 6.13 -6.41 -10.25
CA THR A 239 6.33 -5.01 -10.62
C THR A 239 7.81 -4.62 -10.65
N LEU A 240 8.64 -5.13 -9.73
CA LEU A 240 10.06 -4.78 -9.68
C LEU A 240 10.89 -5.29 -10.87
N PRO A 241 10.70 -6.53 -11.38
CA PRO A 241 11.38 -6.96 -12.61
C PRO A 241 11.03 -6.11 -13.83
N GLU A 242 9.78 -5.62 -13.91
CA GLU A 242 9.34 -4.72 -15.00
C GLU A 242 9.98 -3.33 -14.86
N ALA A 243 10.00 -2.79 -13.64
CA ALA A 243 10.58 -1.48 -13.34
C ALA A 243 12.12 -1.45 -13.47
N PHE A 244 12.79 -2.57 -13.20
CA PHE A 244 14.26 -2.68 -13.20
C PHE A 244 14.74 -3.86 -14.06
N PRO A 245 14.78 -3.72 -15.40
CA PRO A 245 15.05 -4.84 -16.32
C PRO A 245 16.42 -5.51 -16.20
N SER A 246 17.41 -4.87 -15.57
CA SER A 246 18.73 -5.48 -15.30
C SER A 246 18.66 -6.54 -14.19
N VAL A 247 17.67 -6.42 -13.30
CA VAL A 247 17.52 -7.32 -12.15
C VAL A 247 17.04 -8.68 -12.64
N LYS A 248 17.78 -9.72 -12.25
CA LYS A 248 17.52 -11.11 -12.63
C LYS A 248 16.79 -11.89 -11.54
N THR A 249 16.83 -11.40 -10.30
CA THR A 249 16.25 -12.11 -9.16
C THR A 249 15.52 -11.15 -8.25
N VAL A 250 14.23 -11.41 -7.98
CA VAL A 250 13.42 -10.68 -7.00
C VAL A 250 12.82 -11.68 -6.02
N ILE A 251 13.12 -11.49 -4.74
CA ILE A 251 12.68 -12.34 -3.64
C ILE A 251 11.85 -11.50 -2.67
N THR A 252 10.69 -12.02 -2.29
CA THR A 252 9.81 -11.43 -1.27
C THR A 252 9.56 -12.45 -0.17
N LYS A 253 9.96 -12.12 1.06
CA LYS A 253 9.76 -12.98 2.23
C LYS A 253 9.04 -12.26 3.35
N PHE A 254 8.14 -12.97 4.01
CA PHE A 254 7.30 -12.47 5.10
C PHE A 254 7.50 -13.30 6.37
N GLY A 255 7.47 -12.64 7.51
CA GLY A 255 7.44 -13.27 8.83
C GLY A 255 6.62 -12.48 9.84
N SER A 256 6.33 -13.12 10.95
CA SER A 256 5.61 -12.54 12.09
C SER A 256 6.39 -12.68 13.39
N VAL A 257 6.16 -11.74 14.31
CA VAL A 257 6.63 -11.79 15.69
C VAL A 257 5.42 -11.85 16.62
N PRO A 258 5.39 -12.75 17.63
CA PRO A 258 6.44 -13.74 17.95
C PRO A 258 6.50 -14.92 16.97
N ASP A 259 7.65 -15.59 16.90
CA ASP A 259 7.96 -16.62 15.89
C ASP A 259 7.03 -17.84 15.92
N PHE A 260 6.35 -18.11 17.04
CA PHE A 260 5.37 -19.20 17.07
C PHE A 260 4.20 -18.99 16.09
N TYR A 261 3.85 -17.74 15.75
CA TYR A 261 2.87 -17.46 14.71
C TYR A 261 3.32 -18.01 13.36
N ASN A 262 4.61 -18.00 13.11
CA ASN A 262 5.14 -18.52 11.87
C ASN A 262 4.93 -20.04 11.77
N HIS A 263 5.19 -20.77 12.86
CA HIS A 263 4.93 -22.21 12.90
C HIS A 263 3.44 -22.56 12.74
N LEU A 264 2.54 -21.77 13.35
CA LEU A 264 1.10 -21.97 13.18
C LEU A 264 0.64 -21.70 11.75
N THR A 265 1.18 -20.65 11.12
CA THR A 265 0.89 -20.30 9.73
C THR A 265 1.42 -21.38 8.78
N TRP A 266 2.62 -21.90 9.04
CA TRP A 266 3.20 -23.02 8.31
C TRP A 266 2.32 -24.27 8.42
N ILE A 267 1.85 -24.61 9.63
CA ILE A 267 0.90 -25.71 9.86
C ILE A 267 -0.37 -25.50 9.04
N ALA A 268 -0.92 -24.29 9.07
CA ALA A 268 -2.13 -23.96 8.32
C ALA A 268 -1.96 -24.14 6.80
N ALA A 269 -0.79 -23.76 6.28
CA ALA A 269 -0.45 -23.87 4.86
C ALA A 269 -0.23 -25.33 4.40
N HIS A 270 0.31 -26.20 5.26
CA HIS A 270 0.81 -27.52 4.83
C HIS A 270 -0.01 -28.72 5.33
N ILE A 271 -0.73 -28.60 6.45
CA ILE A 271 -1.40 -29.75 7.09
C ILE A 271 -2.87 -29.87 6.68
N PHE A 272 -3.59 -28.75 6.51
CA PHE A 272 -5.00 -28.81 6.14
C PHE A 272 -5.20 -29.15 4.66
N PRO A 273 -6.17 -30.01 4.31
CA PRO A 273 -6.48 -30.31 2.91
C PRO A 273 -6.84 -29.05 2.12
N LYS A 274 -6.37 -28.94 0.86
CA LYS A 274 -6.63 -27.77 0.00
C LYS A 274 -8.12 -27.44 -0.12
N TRP A 275 -8.98 -28.45 -0.28
CA TRP A 275 -10.44 -28.26 -0.39
C TRP A 275 -11.04 -27.60 0.85
N LEU A 276 -10.44 -27.79 2.04
CA LEU A 276 -10.88 -27.18 3.28
C LEU A 276 -10.41 -25.72 3.36
N MET A 277 -9.14 -25.45 3.01
CA MET A 277 -8.57 -24.11 2.98
C MET A 277 -9.24 -23.18 1.95
N GLN A 278 -9.79 -23.75 0.87
CA GLN A 278 -10.55 -23.02 -0.14
C GLN A 278 -11.96 -22.62 0.30
N ARG A 279 -12.47 -23.14 1.44
CA ARG A 279 -13.79 -22.76 1.95
C ARG A 279 -13.72 -21.41 2.64
N ARG A 280 -14.61 -20.49 2.24
CA ARG A 280 -14.77 -19.19 2.90
C ARG A 280 -14.94 -19.32 4.41
N SER A 281 -15.72 -20.30 4.89
CA SER A 281 -15.92 -20.52 6.32
C SER A 281 -14.63 -20.87 7.08
N MET A 282 -13.70 -21.61 6.44
CA MET A 282 -12.41 -21.95 7.03
C MET A 282 -11.49 -20.74 7.12
N ILE A 283 -11.44 -19.92 6.05
CA ILE A 283 -10.67 -18.67 6.04
C ILE A 283 -11.20 -17.72 7.11
N GLU A 284 -12.52 -17.57 7.25
CA GLU A 284 -13.12 -16.76 8.31
C GLU A 284 -12.76 -17.29 9.70
N PHE A 285 -12.88 -18.60 9.92
CA PHE A 285 -12.53 -19.23 11.19
C PHE A 285 -11.07 -18.99 11.58
N LEU A 286 -10.13 -19.31 10.69
CA LEU A 286 -8.70 -19.10 10.93
C LEU A 286 -8.38 -17.62 11.16
N SER A 287 -9.00 -16.72 10.40
CA SER A 287 -8.80 -15.28 10.56
C SER A 287 -9.27 -14.80 11.92
N HIS A 288 -10.42 -15.25 12.39
CA HIS A 288 -10.94 -14.87 13.71
C HIS A 288 -10.10 -15.43 14.86
N VAL A 289 -9.66 -16.69 14.75
CA VAL A 289 -8.76 -17.30 15.73
C VAL A 289 -7.44 -16.55 15.77
N SER A 290 -6.85 -16.28 14.61
CA SER A 290 -5.60 -15.52 14.50
C SER A 290 -5.74 -14.12 15.08
N HIS A 291 -6.82 -13.39 14.73
CA HIS A 291 -7.08 -12.06 15.27
C HIS A 291 -7.20 -12.07 16.80
N PHE A 292 -7.98 -13.00 17.35
CA PHE A 292 -8.13 -13.14 18.81
C PHE A 292 -6.78 -13.42 19.49
N MET A 293 -5.97 -14.32 18.93
CA MET A 293 -4.63 -14.58 19.44
C MET A 293 -3.76 -13.33 19.39
N THR A 294 -3.82 -12.56 18.30
CA THR A 294 -3.03 -11.33 18.17
C THR A 294 -3.50 -10.23 19.12
N ASP A 295 -4.79 -10.13 19.45
CA ASP A 295 -5.27 -9.15 20.45
C ASP A 295 -4.63 -9.39 21.82
N VAL A 296 -4.36 -10.65 22.18
CA VAL A 296 -3.62 -11.01 23.41
C VAL A 296 -2.15 -10.63 23.30
N THR A 297 -1.50 -10.91 22.16
CA THR A 297 -0.05 -10.71 22.02
C THR A 297 0.35 -9.28 21.70
N ASN A 298 -0.54 -8.46 21.16
CA ASN A 298 -0.31 -7.04 20.89
C ASN A 298 0.25 -6.32 22.13
N ASN A 299 -0.21 -6.70 23.34
CA ASN A 299 0.22 -6.09 24.60
C ASN A 299 1.71 -6.26 24.92
N PHE A 300 2.37 -7.28 24.40
CA PHE A 300 3.78 -7.55 24.69
C PHE A 300 4.67 -7.60 23.44
N SER A 301 4.13 -7.93 22.28
CA SER A 301 4.85 -7.91 21.00
C SER A 301 4.77 -6.54 20.31
N GLY A 302 3.81 -5.69 20.69
CA GLY A 302 3.48 -4.47 19.96
C GLY A 302 2.76 -4.77 18.64
N ILE A 303 2.61 -3.74 17.81
CA ILE A 303 1.87 -3.80 16.52
C ILE A 303 2.67 -3.24 15.35
N GLY A 304 3.99 -3.22 15.52
CA GLY A 304 4.89 -2.60 14.56
C GLY A 304 5.24 -3.48 13.37
N VAL A 305 6.08 -2.91 12.53
CA VAL A 305 6.55 -3.47 11.28
C VAL A 305 8.02 -3.15 11.10
N SER A 306 8.75 -4.08 10.49
CA SER A 306 10.03 -3.78 9.88
C SER A 306 10.08 -4.24 8.44
N VAL A 307 10.59 -3.37 7.57
CA VAL A 307 10.86 -3.68 6.17
C VAL A 307 12.36 -3.62 5.98
N ARG A 308 12.90 -4.62 5.28
CA ARG A 308 14.30 -4.68 4.88
C ARG A 308 14.36 -4.90 3.37
N SER A 309 15.05 -4.00 2.68
CA SER A 309 15.40 -4.12 1.27
C SER A 309 16.91 -4.36 1.18
N GLU A 310 17.30 -5.39 0.44
CA GLU A 310 18.69 -5.67 0.14
C GLU A 310 18.84 -5.81 -1.38
N VAL A 311 19.72 -5.01 -1.96
CA VAL A 311 20.05 -5.05 -3.38
C VAL A 311 21.50 -5.50 -3.53
N THR A 312 21.72 -6.51 -4.35
CA THR A 312 23.05 -6.95 -4.77
C THR A 312 23.26 -6.58 -6.23
N GLY A 313 24.45 -6.10 -6.56
CA GLY A 313 24.83 -5.77 -7.92
C GLY A 313 26.29 -5.34 -8.04
N ILE A 314 26.64 -4.76 -9.18
CA ILE A 314 27.97 -4.21 -9.45
C ILE A 314 28.00 -2.72 -9.13
N LYS A 315 28.97 -2.32 -8.31
CA LYS A 315 29.34 -0.92 -8.07
C LYS A 315 30.85 -0.74 -8.26
N ASN A 316 31.26 0.19 -9.12
CA ASN A 316 32.67 0.44 -9.44
C ASN A 316 33.41 -0.85 -9.86
N GLY A 317 32.75 -1.70 -10.66
CA GLY A 317 33.32 -2.96 -11.17
C GLY A 317 33.46 -4.08 -10.14
N LYS A 318 32.91 -3.94 -8.93
CA LYS A 318 32.91 -4.99 -7.89
C LYS A 318 31.50 -5.33 -7.47
N GLN A 319 31.28 -6.60 -7.13
CA GLN A 319 30.03 -7.02 -6.50
C GLN A 319 29.94 -6.41 -5.10
N ALA A 320 28.79 -5.82 -4.79
CA ALA A 320 28.50 -5.17 -3.53
C ALA A 320 27.03 -5.39 -3.13
N VAL A 321 26.72 -5.13 -1.86
CA VAL A 321 25.37 -5.20 -1.33
C VAL A 321 25.03 -3.87 -0.66
N TYR A 322 23.86 -3.33 -0.99
CA TYR A 322 23.28 -2.17 -0.33
C TYR A 322 22.01 -2.59 0.38
N CYS A 323 21.83 -2.12 1.60
CA CYS A 323 20.71 -2.54 2.45
C CYS A 323 20.05 -1.32 3.06
N SER A 324 18.73 -1.22 2.88
CA SER A 324 17.85 -0.27 3.55
C SER A 324 16.91 -0.97 4.51
N THR A 325 16.67 -0.35 5.67
CA THR A 325 15.74 -0.83 6.68
C THR A 325 14.87 0.31 7.21
N LEU A 326 13.61 -0.02 7.45
CA LEU A 326 12.64 0.87 8.08
C LEU A 326 11.94 0.11 9.20
N VAL A 327 11.72 0.79 10.32
CA VAL A 327 10.95 0.28 11.47
C VAL A 327 9.89 1.31 11.84
N HIS A 328 8.67 0.83 12.07
CA HIS A 328 7.61 1.66 12.61
C HIS A 328 6.85 0.89 13.70
N GLU A 329 6.48 1.56 14.78
CA GLU A 329 5.81 0.94 15.93
C GLU A 329 4.36 0.48 15.65
N ASN A 330 3.78 0.94 14.54
CA ASN A 330 2.43 0.63 14.12
C ASN A 330 2.31 0.47 12.60
N THR A 331 1.96 -0.71 12.12
CA THR A 331 1.90 -1.01 10.67
C THR A 331 0.81 -0.23 9.95
N ALA A 332 -0.35 -0.04 10.59
CA ALA A 332 -1.46 0.72 9.99
C ALA A 332 -1.10 2.20 9.82
N VAL A 333 -0.43 2.79 10.80
CA VAL A 333 0.08 4.17 10.71
C VAL A 333 1.11 4.30 9.60
N ALA A 334 2.09 3.39 9.53
CA ALA A 334 3.10 3.42 8.46
C ALA A 334 2.49 3.25 7.05
N SER A 335 1.45 2.41 6.92
CA SER A 335 0.68 2.31 5.68
C SER A 335 -0.05 3.63 5.35
N GLY A 336 -0.62 4.27 6.37
CA GLY A 336 -1.21 5.60 6.29
C GLY A 336 -0.21 6.65 5.79
N CYS A 337 1.01 6.62 6.33
CA CYS A 337 2.11 7.49 5.92
C CYS A 337 2.50 7.30 4.45
N GLY A 338 2.62 6.05 3.98
CA GLY A 338 2.89 5.76 2.57
C GLY A 338 1.85 6.38 1.64
N THR A 339 0.57 6.08 1.88
CA THR A 339 -0.53 6.52 1.00
C THR A 339 -0.78 8.01 1.12
N GLY A 340 -0.74 8.55 2.34
CA GLY A 340 -0.92 9.97 2.58
C GLY A 340 0.19 10.82 1.97
N SER A 341 1.42 10.29 1.85
CA SER A 341 2.50 10.95 1.11
C SER A 341 2.17 11.10 -0.37
N MET A 342 1.67 10.03 -1.00
CA MET A 342 1.27 10.07 -2.41
C MET A 342 0.10 11.05 -2.62
N ALA A 343 -0.89 11.00 -1.72
CA ALA A 343 -2.03 11.92 -1.75
C ALA A 343 -1.55 13.38 -1.64
N GLN A 344 -0.68 13.67 -0.68
CA GLN A 344 -0.10 15.01 -0.51
C GLN A 344 0.59 15.51 -1.78
N PHE A 345 1.38 14.66 -2.45
CA PHE A 345 2.08 15.07 -3.67
C PHE A 345 1.16 15.24 -4.87
N LEU A 346 0.14 14.40 -5.03
CA LEU A 346 -0.88 14.57 -6.07
C LEU A 346 -1.66 15.88 -5.88
N LEU A 347 -2.14 16.15 -4.66
CA LEU A 347 -2.91 17.36 -4.36
C LEU A 347 -2.06 18.63 -4.49
N ALA A 348 -0.76 18.55 -4.20
CA ALA A 348 0.15 19.67 -4.37
C ALA A 348 0.66 19.87 -5.81
N GLY A 349 0.25 19.02 -6.77
CA GLY A 349 0.78 19.03 -8.14
C GLY A 349 2.26 18.67 -8.25
N LYS A 350 2.85 18.06 -7.20
CA LYS A 350 4.24 17.58 -7.19
C LYS A 350 4.42 16.23 -7.90
N LEU A 351 3.33 15.47 -8.04
CA LEU A 351 3.32 14.16 -8.67
C LEU A 351 2.25 14.11 -9.75
N GLU A 352 2.62 14.45 -10.98
CA GLU A 352 1.76 14.39 -12.15
C GLU A 352 2.34 13.39 -13.16
N LYS A 353 1.70 12.22 -13.26
CA LYS A 353 2.16 11.15 -14.16
C LYS A 353 0.95 10.38 -14.68
N PRO A 354 0.26 10.89 -15.72
CA PRO A 354 -0.89 10.19 -16.29
C PRO A 354 -0.56 8.73 -16.62
N GLY A 355 -1.51 7.83 -16.34
CA GLY A 355 -1.34 6.39 -16.42
C GLY A 355 -1.58 5.69 -15.09
N VAL A 356 -1.50 4.36 -15.12
CA VAL A 356 -1.52 3.51 -13.91
C VAL A 356 -0.11 3.01 -13.65
N TRP A 357 0.40 3.25 -12.45
CA TRP A 357 1.80 3.02 -12.10
C TRP A 357 1.94 2.34 -10.73
N PRO A 358 2.87 1.38 -10.59
CA PRO A 358 3.36 0.99 -9.28
C PRO A 358 4.26 2.09 -8.69
N VAL A 359 4.46 2.08 -7.37
CA VAL A 359 5.12 3.19 -6.64
C VAL A 359 6.55 3.43 -7.11
N GLU A 360 7.33 2.38 -7.33
CA GLU A 360 8.73 2.42 -7.79
C GLU A 360 8.90 3.11 -9.15
N GLU A 361 7.87 3.12 -9.99
CA GLU A 361 7.87 3.82 -11.27
C GLU A 361 7.30 5.23 -11.18
N ALA A 362 6.35 5.47 -10.27
CA ALA A 362 5.68 6.76 -10.12
C ALA A 362 6.49 7.77 -9.30
N LEU A 363 7.08 7.32 -8.19
CA LEU A 363 7.69 8.17 -7.18
C LEU A 363 9.21 8.19 -7.32
N SER A 364 9.80 9.38 -7.41
CA SER A 364 11.25 9.54 -7.39
C SER A 364 11.83 9.33 -5.98
N THR A 365 13.10 8.96 -5.91
CA THR A 365 13.82 8.83 -4.64
C THR A 365 13.83 10.14 -3.85
N ASP A 366 13.94 11.30 -4.50
CA ASP A 366 13.91 12.59 -3.80
C ASP A 366 12.56 12.85 -3.11
N LEU A 367 11.45 12.60 -3.81
CA LEU A 367 10.11 12.73 -3.21
C LEU A 367 9.86 11.69 -2.12
N PHE A 368 10.39 10.48 -2.28
CA PHE A 368 10.36 9.46 -1.25
C PHE A 368 11.08 9.92 0.03
N LEU A 369 12.31 10.41 -0.08
CA LEU A 369 13.08 10.90 1.07
C LEU A 369 12.41 12.14 1.71
N GLU A 370 11.85 13.05 0.90
CA GLU A 370 11.03 14.16 1.40
C GLU A 370 9.84 13.64 2.22
N ALA A 371 9.12 12.64 1.71
CA ALA A 371 7.98 12.03 2.40
C ALA A 371 8.36 11.37 3.72
N MET A 372 9.47 10.64 3.76
CA MET A 372 9.98 9.99 4.98
C MET A 372 10.32 11.04 6.04
N ALA A 373 11.07 12.08 5.66
CA ALA A 373 11.46 13.16 6.55
C ALA A 373 10.25 13.92 7.12
N ASN A 374 9.28 14.26 6.27
CA ASN A 374 8.06 14.98 6.68
C ASN A 374 7.20 14.22 7.68
N ARG A 375 7.28 12.88 7.69
CA ARG A 375 6.52 11.99 8.57
C ARG A 375 7.35 11.43 9.73
N GLY A 376 8.60 11.89 9.86
CA GLY A 376 9.53 11.40 10.89
C GLY A 376 9.85 9.92 10.77
N MET A 377 9.72 9.33 9.58
CA MET A 377 10.06 7.94 9.32
C MET A 377 11.55 7.83 8.99
N ASN A 378 12.28 7.09 9.82
CA ASN A 378 13.73 6.95 9.67
C ASN A 378 14.05 5.76 8.76
N LEU A 379 14.63 6.07 7.59
CA LEU A 379 15.24 5.09 6.70
C LEU A 379 16.71 4.92 7.09
N ASN A 380 17.10 3.74 7.54
CA ASN A 380 18.52 3.43 7.77
C ASN A 380 19.06 2.66 6.57
N HIS A 381 20.16 3.11 5.99
CA HIS A 381 20.71 2.51 4.79
C HIS A 381 22.24 2.49 4.79
N ASN A 382 22.84 1.41 4.31
CA ASN A 382 24.29 1.26 4.24
C ASN A 382 24.75 0.20 3.24
N TRP A 383 25.99 0.33 2.77
CA TRP A 383 26.72 -0.76 2.11
C TRP A 383 27.06 -1.85 3.15
N LEU A 384 26.96 -3.13 2.77
CA LEU A 384 27.29 -4.30 3.61
C LEU A 384 28.64 -4.93 3.27
#